data_AF-A0A373WPC9-F1
#
_entry.id   AF-A0A373WPC9-F1
#
_cell.length_a   1.000
_cell.length_b   1.000
_cell.length_c   1.000
_cell.angle_alpha   90.00
_cell.angle_beta   90.00
_cell.angle_gamma   90.00
#
_symmetry.space_group_name_H-M   'P 1'
#
loop_
_entity.id
_entity.type
_entity.pdbx_description
1 polymer ?
#
loop_
_entity_poly.entity_id
_entity_poly.type
_entity_poly.pdbx_seq_one_letter_code
_entity_poly.pdbx_strand_id
1 'polypeptide(L)'
;MAVIKTENLTYVYGEGTPFRKTAVDNVNIEINDGEMVGIIGHTGSGKSTLIQHFNGLLKPTSGSVYIDGERLWDDKSRLRPIRFKVGLVFQYPEYQLFEETCYKDIAFGPKNMGIKEDQIDKYVKEAARMVGLSPEILDKSPFELSGGQKRRVAIAGVMAMNPKVLILDEPASGLDPKGREQILGLIREYHEQMKNTVLLVSHSMEDIAKNVSKILVMNESKLFCYDDTVKVFHRSEELVSMGLAVPQITRVINRLKAMGIDIKDDVYTVGYAKKVILEMLEQKKNK
;
A
#
# COMPACT_ATOMS: atom_id res chain seq x y z
N MET A 1 3.02 14.41 -12.61
CA MET A 1 3.96 13.54 -13.36
C MET A 1 3.91 12.16 -12.73
N ALA A 2 4.09 11.09 -13.50
CA ALA A 2 4.09 9.72 -12.98
C ALA A 2 5.37 9.47 -12.15
N VAL A 3 5.21 9.06 -10.89
CA VAL A 3 6.31 8.67 -10.00
C VAL A 3 6.69 7.20 -10.19
N ILE A 4 5.71 6.35 -10.52
CA ILE A 4 5.95 4.96 -10.95
C ILE A 4 5.33 4.80 -12.33
N LYS A 5 6.10 4.27 -13.26
CA LYS A 5 5.60 3.86 -14.58
C LYS A 5 6.08 2.45 -14.93
N THR A 6 5.22 1.63 -15.49
CA THR A 6 5.60 0.36 -16.11
C THR A 6 5.23 0.35 -17.59
N GLU A 7 6.10 -0.21 -18.42
CA GLU A 7 5.87 -0.38 -19.85
C GLU A 7 6.02 -1.86 -20.19
N ASN A 8 4.91 -2.51 -20.53
CA ASN A 8 4.80 -3.91 -20.89
C ASN A 8 5.56 -4.83 -19.91
N LEU A 9 5.44 -4.55 -18.60
CA LEU A 9 6.19 -5.27 -17.58
C LEU A 9 5.74 -6.72 -17.52
N THR A 10 6.69 -7.64 -17.73
CA THR A 10 6.47 -9.08 -17.59
C THR A 10 7.57 -9.69 -16.72
N TYR A 11 7.17 -10.61 -15.85
CA TYR A 11 8.09 -11.35 -15.00
C TYR A 11 7.70 -12.83 -14.91
N VAL A 12 8.69 -13.68 -15.17
CA VAL A 12 8.56 -15.14 -15.16
C VAL A 12 9.52 -15.73 -14.13
N TYR A 13 8.96 -16.39 -13.11
CA TYR A 13 9.76 -17.22 -12.20
C TYR A 13 10.20 -18.51 -12.90
N GLY A 14 11.41 -18.99 -12.57
CA GLY A 14 11.90 -20.27 -13.08
C GLY A 14 12.10 -20.28 -14.60
N GLU A 15 12.48 -19.14 -15.18
CA GLU A 15 12.77 -19.04 -16.61
C GLU A 15 13.81 -20.09 -17.03
N GLY A 16 13.56 -20.76 -18.15
CA GLY A 16 14.39 -21.88 -18.63
C GLY A 16 14.16 -23.22 -17.91
N THR A 17 13.19 -23.32 -16.98
CA THR A 17 12.87 -24.56 -16.27
C THR A 17 11.45 -25.06 -16.58
N PRO A 18 11.14 -26.36 -16.36
CA PRO A 18 9.77 -26.89 -16.48
C PRO A 18 8.76 -26.25 -15.52
N PHE A 19 9.24 -25.65 -14.43
CA PHE A 19 8.43 -25.01 -13.40
C PHE A 19 8.19 -23.51 -13.67
N ARG A 20 8.43 -23.05 -14.91
CA ARG A 20 8.26 -21.64 -15.26
C ARG A 20 6.85 -21.16 -14.96
N LYS A 21 6.73 -19.99 -14.33
CA LYS A 21 5.44 -19.37 -14.02
C LYS A 21 5.50 -17.87 -14.21
N THR A 22 4.68 -17.37 -15.13
CA THR A 22 4.45 -15.93 -15.28
C THR A 22 3.67 -15.43 -14.07
N ALA A 23 4.21 -14.41 -13.39
CA ALA A 23 3.60 -13.83 -12.20
C ALA A 23 3.20 -12.36 -12.38
N VAL A 24 3.76 -11.70 -13.40
CA VAL A 24 3.31 -10.40 -13.91
C VAL A 24 3.35 -10.51 -15.43
N ASP A 25 2.27 -10.15 -16.12
CA ASP A 25 2.12 -10.32 -17.57
C ASP A 25 1.63 -9.03 -18.22
N ASN A 26 2.53 -8.40 -18.99
CA ASN A 26 2.27 -7.21 -19.80
C ASN A 26 1.59 -6.04 -19.05
N VAL A 27 2.06 -5.76 -17.83
CA VAL A 27 1.45 -4.76 -16.95
C VAL A 27 1.93 -3.35 -17.31
N ASN A 28 0.98 -2.48 -17.62
CA ASN A 28 1.20 -1.06 -17.95
C ASN A 28 0.46 -0.19 -16.92
N ILE A 29 1.20 0.60 -16.16
CA ILE A 29 0.68 1.41 -15.05
C ILE A 29 1.38 2.77 -15.06
N GLU A 30 0.64 3.83 -14.73
CA GLU A 30 1.19 5.15 -14.41
C GLU A 30 0.57 5.65 -13.10
N ILE A 31 1.33 5.60 -12.01
CA ILE A 31 0.93 6.14 -10.70
C ILE A 31 1.55 7.53 -10.56
N ASN A 32 0.74 8.53 -10.23
CA ASN A 32 1.20 9.90 -10.07
C ASN A 32 1.81 10.16 -8.70
N ASP A 33 2.67 11.16 -8.67
CA ASP A 33 3.21 11.71 -7.43
C ASP A 33 2.08 12.20 -6.50
N GLY A 34 2.18 11.90 -5.21
CA GLY A 34 1.21 12.28 -4.19
C GLY A 34 -0.10 11.46 -4.19
N GLU A 35 -0.14 10.30 -4.84
CA GLU A 35 -1.33 9.43 -4.80
C GLU A 35 -1.29 8.42 -3.63
N MET A 36 -2.46 8.17 -3.03
CA MET A 36 -2.70 7.10 -2.06
C MET A 36 -3.45 5.97 -2.77
N VAL A 37 -2.73 4.91 -3.13
CA VAL A 37 -3.19 3.84 -4.02
C VAL A 37 -3.38 2.53 -3.26
N GLY A 38 -4.53 1.88 -3.43
CA GLY A 38 -4.76 0.51 -2.97
C GLY A 38 -4.36 -0.51 -4.03
N ILE A 39 -3.72 -1.61 -3.64
CA ILE A 39 -3.45 -2.75 -4.52
C ILE A 39 -4.25 -3.94 -4.03
N ILE A 40 -5.19 -4.40 -4.85
CA ILE A 40 -6.06 -5.55 -4.54
C ILE A 40 -5.94 -6.64 -5.60
N GLY A 41 -6.38 -7.84 -5.25
CA GLY A 41 -6.24 -9.03 -6.08
C GLY A 41 -6.24 -10.30 -5.23
N HIS A 42 -6.62 -11.44 -5.82
CA HIS A 42 -6.61 -12.72 -5.11
C HIS A 42 -5.17 -13.13 -4.76
N THR A 43 -5.00 -14.09 -3.84
CA THR A 43 -3.67 -14.64 -3.53
C THR A 43 -3.08 -15.27 -4.78
N GLY A 44 -1.83 -14.94 -5.10
CA GLY A 44 -1.16 -15.39 -6.32
C GLY A 44 -1.50 -14.60 -7.59
N SER A 45 -2.22 -13.48 -7.50
CA SER A 45 -2.53 -12.63 -8.66
C SER A 45 -1.36 -11.76 -9.16
N GLY A 46 -0.19 -11.81 -8.49
CA GLY A 46 1.01 -11.07 -8.89
C GLY A 46 1.31 -9.79 -8.10
N LYS A 47 0.49 -9.41 -7.11
CA LYS A 47 0.68 -8.18 -6.30
C LYS A 47 2.07 -8.03 -5.69
N SER A 48 2.50 -9.02 -4.91
CA SER A 48 3.81 -8.99 -4.23
C SER A 48 4.97 -9.01 -5.24
N THR A 49 4.80 -9.72 -6.37
CA THR A 49 5.77 -9.70 -7.47
C THR A 49 5.85 -8.30 -8.08
N LEU A 50 4.72 -7.66 -8.36
CA LEU A 50 4.64 -6.33 -8.94
C LEU A 50 5.34 -5.28 -8.05
N ILE A 51 5.02 -5.21 -6.76
CA ILE A 51 5.62 -4.21 -5.87
C ILE A 51 7.13 -4.38 -5.68
N GLN A 52 7.65 -5.61 -5.76
CA GLN A 52 9.09 -5.87 -5.70
C GLN A 52 9.83 -5.31 -6.92
N HIS A 53 9.16 -5.14 -8.06
CA HIS A 53 9.75 -4.46 -9.21
C HIS A 53 9.89 -2.96 -9.00
N PHE A 54 8.96 -2.32 -8.27
CA PHE A 54 9.00 -0.87 -8.01
C PHE A 54 10.21 -0.45 -7.17
N ASN A 55 10.63 -1.30 -6.23
CA ASN A 55 11.84 -1.11 -5.42
C ASN A 55 13.13 -1.57 -6.14
N GLY A 56 12.99 -2.39 -7.19
CA GLY A 56 14.14 -2.99 -7.88
C GLY A 56 14.73 -4.20 -7.15
N LEU A 57 13.91 -4.93 -6.38
CA LEU A 57 14.27 -6.27 -5.87
C LEU A 57 14.23 -7.32 -6.97
N LEU A 58 13.25 -7.21 -7.87
CA LEU A 58 13.14 -8.06 -9.06
C LEU A 58 13.51 -7.28 -10.31
N LYS A 59 14.24 -7.96 -11.20
CA LYS A 59 14.50 -7.49 -12.56
C LYS A 59 13.40 -8.01 -13.48
N PRO A 60 12.77 -7.16 -14.31
CA PRO A 60 11.83 -7.62 -15.32
C PRO A 60 12.43 -8.72 -16.21
N THR A 61 11.63 -9.72 -16.59
CA THR A 61 11.97 -10.64 -17.67
C THR A 61 11.90 -9.90 -19.01
N SER A 62 10.87 -9.08 -19.19
CA SER A 62 10.75 -8.14 -20.31
C SER A 62 9.96 -6.88 -19.89
N GLY A 63 10.02 -5.85 -20.74
CA GLY A 63 9.45 -4.55 -20.44
C GLY A 63 10.35 -3.69 -19.55
N SER A 64 9.75 -2.68 -18.93
CA SER A 64 10.48 -1.64 -18.18
C SER A 64 9.71 -1.17 -16.96
N VAL A 65 10.46 -0.70 -15.96
CA VAL A 65 9.92 0.01 -14.80
C VAL A 65 10.70 1.31 -14.64
N TYR A 66 10.00 2.40 -14.38
CA TYR A 66 10.56 3.72 -14.17
C TYR A 66 10.13 4.24 -12.81
N ILE A 67 11.09 4.83 -12.08
CA ILE A 67 10.85 5.52 -10.82
C ILE A 67 11.32 6.95 -10.99
N ASP A 68 10.39 7.90 -10.85
CA ASP A 68 10.66 9.33 -10.99
C ASP A 68 11.34 9.68 -12.33
N GLY A 69 10.89 9.03 -13.41
CA GLY A 69 11.46 9.15 -14.76
C GLY A 69 12.74 8.34 -15.01
N GLU A 70 13.33 7.72 -13.99
CA GLU A 70 14.54 6.90 -14.13
C GLU A 70 14.20 5.44 -14.40
N ARG A 71 14.66 4.88 -15.52
CA ARG A 71 14.48 3.46 -15.84
C ARG A 71 15.34 2.58 -14.93
N LEU A 72 14.70 1.66 -14.22
CA LEU A 72 15.38 0.66 -13.40
C LEU A 72 16.16 -0.32 -14.28
N TRP A 73 17.27 -0.84 -13.75
CA TRP A 73 18.12 -1.88 -14.34
C TRP A 73 18.92 -1.52 -15.60
N ASP A 74 18.78 -0.31 -16.15
CA ASP A 74 19.68 0.21 -17.20
C ASP A 74 21.09 0.45 -16.64
N ASP A 75 21.18 0.96 -15.41
CA ASP A 75 22.43 1.18 -14.67
C ASP A 75 22.31 0.61 -13.26
N LYS A 76 23.07 -0.46 -12.98
CA LYS A 76 23.08 -1.13 -11.67
C LYS A 76 23.53 -0.21 -10.54
N SER A 77 24.36 0.80 -10.81
CA SER A 77 24.85 1.73 -9.78
C SER A 77 23.72 2.61 -9.22
N ARG A 78 22.66 2.85 -10.01
CA ARG A 78 21.49 3.66 -9.62
C ARG A 78 20.44 2.91 -8.81
N LEU A 79 20.52 1.58 -8.73
CA LEU A 79 19.55 0.78 -7.98
C LEU A 79 19.55 1.11 -6.49
N ARG A 80 20.72 1.34 -5.90
CA ARG A 80 20.83 1.66 -4.47
C ARG A 80 20.14 3.00 -4.13
N PRO A 81 20.43 4.11 -4.82
CA PRO A 81 19.66 5.34 -4.65
C PRO A 81 18.14 5.17 -4.84
N ILE A 82 17.70 4.40 -5.85
CA ILE A 82 16.28 4.16 -6.11
C ILE A 82 15.60 3.40 -4.95
N ARG A 83 16.29 2.45 -4.32
CA ARG A 83 15.76 1.74 -3.12
C ARG A 83 15.50 2.67 -1.95
N PHE A 84 16.22 3.78 -1.84
CA PHE A 84 15.92 4.81 -0.83
C PHE A 84 14.74 5.71 -1.25
N LYS A 85 14.51 5.89 -2.56
CA LYS A 85 13.32 6.59 -3.08
C LYS A 85 12.03 5.78 -2.89
N VAL A 86 12.13 4.43 -2.94
CA VAL A 86 10.99 3.51 -2.84
C VAL A 86 11.13 2.61 -1.62
N GLY A 87 10.56 3.06 -0.50
CA GLY A 87 10.50 2.27 0.73
C GLY A 87 9.47 1.15 0.60
N LEU A 88 9.86 -0.08 0.95
CA LEU A 88 8.99 -1.25 0.93
C LEU A 88 8.94 -1.89 2.33
N VAL A 89 7.75 -1.91 2.92
CA VAL A 89 7.44 -2.64 4.15
C VAL A 89 6.77 -3.94 3.75
N PHE A 90 7.42 -5.07 4.05
CA PHE A 90 6.87 -6.40 3.81
C PHE A 90 5.79 -6.76 4.83
N GLN A 91 5.03 -7.81 4.53
CA GLN A 91 4.13 -8.42 5.49
C GLN A 91 4.92 -8.98 6.68
N TYR A 92 4.39 -8.81 7.89
CA TYR A 92 5.06 -9.15 9.17
C TYR A 92 6.45 -8.51 9.32
N PRO A 93 6.58 -7.18 9.15
CA PRO A 93 7.88 -6.51 9.15
C PRO A 93 8.58 -6.60 10.52
N GLU A 94 7.85 -6.91 11.59
CA GLU A 94 8.40 -7.17 12.93
C GLU A 94 9.48 -8.27 12.98
N TYR A 95 9.49 -9.21 12.02
CA TYR A 95 10.50 -10.27 11.94
C TYR A 95 11.83 -9.81 11.32
N GLN A 96 11.90 -8.58 10.83
CA GLN A 96 13.09 -8.02 10.20
C GLN A 96 13.98 -7.23 11.17
N LEU A 97 13.48 -6.94 12.39
CA LEU A 97 14.24 -6.20 13.40
C LEU A 97 15.44 -7.03 13.88
N PHE A 98 16.61 -6.40 13.97
CA PHE A 98 17.87 -7.10 14.26
C PHE A 98 18.86 -6.33 15.13
N GLU A 99 18.70 -5.01 15.24
CA GLU A 99 19.63 -4.18 16.03
C GLU A 99 19.38 -4.29 17.54
N GLU A 100 20.38 -3.89 18.32
CA GLU A 100 20.34 -3.98 19.79
C GLU A 100 19.23 -3.11 20.40
N THR A 101 19.00 -1.92 19.82
CA THR A 101 17.98 -0.96 20.28
C THR A 101 17.09 -0.51 19.14
N CYS A 102 15.87 -0.10 19.47
CA CYS A 102 14.93 0.42 18.47
C CYS A 102 15.46 1.66 17.76
N TYR A 103 16.22 2.51 18.46
CA TYR A 103 16.92 3.65 17.85
C TYR A 103 17.87 3.17 16.75
N LYS A 104 18.73 2.19 17.05
CA LYS A 104 19.72 1.68 16.10
C LYS A 104 19.04 1.04 14.88
N ASP A 105 17.97 0.30 15.11
CA ASP A 105 17.19 -0.35 14.04
C ASP A 105 16.58 0.70 13.09
N ILE A 106 15.93 1.73 13.64
CA ILE A 106 15.36 2.83 12.85
C ILE A 106 16.47 3.64 12.13
N ALA A 107 17.61 3.84 12.79
CA ALA A 107 18.75 4.57 12.24
C ALA A 107 19.45 3.83 11.10
N PHE A 108 19.25 2.52 10.95
CA PHE A 108 19.97 1.70 9.99
C PHE A 108 19.79 2.18 8.55
N GLY A 109 18.55 2.50 8.13
CA GLY A 109 18.27 3.06 6.80
C GLY A 109 19.01 4.38 6.54
N PRO A 110 18.79 5.42 7.37
CA PRO A 110 19.51 6.70 7.29
C PRO A 110 21.04 6.57 7.26
N LYS A 111 21.63 5.69 8.08
CA LYS A 111 23.07 5.41 8.06
C LYS A 111 23.53 4.88 6.70
N ASN A 112 22.77 3.96 6.13
CA ASN A 112 23.04 3.41 4.81
C ASN A 112 22.83 4.41 3.66
N MET A 113 22.08 5.50 3.87
CA MET A 113 22.00 6.62 2.93
C MET A 113 23.22 7.54 2.98
N GLY A 114 24.08 7.40 4.00
CA GLY A 114 25.21 8.29 4.24
C GLY A 114 24.83 9.61 4.93
N ILE A 115 23.69 9.64 5.62
CA ILE A 115 23.31 10.79 6.46
C ILE A 115 24.32 10.94 7.60
N LYS A 116 24.72 12.17 7.88
CA LYS A 116 25.73 12.46 8.92
C LYS A 116 25.18 12.14 10.31
N GLU A 117 26.04 11.64 11.20
CA GLU A 117 25.64 11.17 12.54
C GLU A 117 24.92 12.25 13.37
N ASP A 118 25.31 13.52 13.23
CA ASP A 118 24.69 14.67 13.89
C ASP A 118 23.26 14.96 13.43
N GLN A 119 22.84 14.39 12.29
CA GLN A 119 21.49 14.54 11.74
C GLN A 119 20.60 13.32 11.95
N ILE A 120 21.16 12.14 12.21
CA ILE A 120 20.41 10.87 12.30
C ILE A 120 19.32 10.93 13.38
N ASP A 121 19.63 11.53 14.53
CA ASP A 121 18.69 11.64 15.65
C ASP A 121 17.37 12.30 15.23
N LYS A 122 17.42 13.31 14.35
CA LYS A 122 16.24 13.97 13.81
C LYS A 122 15.37 13.00 13.01
N TYR A 123 15.98 12.23 12.10
CA TYR A 123 15.26 11.26 11.26
C TYR A 123 14.62 10.16 12.09
N VAL A 124 15.35 9.63 13.08
CA VAL A 124 14.85 8.57 13.97
C VAL A 124 13.66 9.07 14.79
N LYS A 125 13.79 10.22 15.45
CA LYS A 125 12.72 10.79 16.28
C LYS A 125 11.50 11.18 15.46
N GLU A 126 11.70 11.72 14.27
CA GLU A 126 10.60 12.08 13.37
C GLU A 126 9.82 10.84 12.91
N ALA A 127 10.51 9.79 12.47
CA ALA A 127 9.89 8.53 12.06
C ALA A 127 9.16 7.84 13.23
N ALA A 128 9.79 7.79 14.41
CA ALA A 128 9.19 7.21 15.62
C ALA A 128 7.90 7.95 16.02
N ARG A 129 7.89 9.29 15.93
CA ARG A 129 6.69 10.11 16.17
C ARG A 129 5.60 9.79 15.15
N MET A 130 5.93 9.67 13.87
CA MET A 130 4.96 9.39 12.80
C MET A 130 4.26 8.03 12.95
N VAL A 131 4.90 7.06 13.61
CA VAL A 131 4.27 5.76 13.93
C VAL A 131 3.71 5.69 15.35
N GLY A 132 3.71 6.80 16.09
CA GLY A 132 3.18 6.89 17.45
C GLY A 132 3.96 6.08 18.48
N LEU A 133 5.29 5.98 18.34
CA LEU A 133 6.18 5.43 19.36
C LEU A 133 6.61 6.53 20.34
N SER A 134 6.63 6.22 21.64
CA SER A 134 7.18 7.12 22.64
C SER A 134 8.71 7.16 22.57
N PRO A 135 9.35 8.27 22.96
CA PRO A 135 10.82 8.37 22.97
C PRO A 135 11.50 7.27 23.79
N GLU A 136 10.90 6.86 24.92
CA GLU A 136 11.42 5.80 25.79
C GLU A 136 11.54 4.42 25.11
N ILE A 137 10.80 4.19 24.01
CA ILE A 137 10.91 2.93 23.26
C ILE A 137 12.23 2.87 22.48
N LEU A 138 12.81 4.03 22.11
CA LEU A 138 14.01 4.09 21.29
C LEU A 138 15.22 3.44 21.97
N ASP A 139 15.30 3.52 23.30
CA ASP A 139 16.39 2.95 24.09
C ASP A 139 16.19 1.46 24.41
N LYS A 140 14.99 0.90 24.15
CA LYS A 140 14.68 -0.50 24.43
C LYS A 140 15.16 -1.44 23.33
N SER A 141 15.38 -2.69 23.70
CA SER A 141 15.60 -3.72 22.71
C SER A 141 14.31 -4.01 21.93
N PRO A 142 14.36 -4.14 20.60
CA PRO A 142 13.19 -4.53 19.82
C PRO A 142 12.55 -5.81 20.33
N PHE A 143 13.34 -6.75 20.87
CA PHE A 143 12.88 -8.05 21.33
C PHE A 143 12.01 -7.98 22.60
N GLU A 144 12.12 -6.91 23.39
CA GLU A 144 11.32 -6.65 24.60
C GLU A 144 9.93 -6.07 24.29
N LEU A 145 9.69 -5.65 23.05
CA LEU A 145 8.45 -4.99 22.65
C LEU A 145 7.31 -5.97 22.36
N SER A 146 6.07 -5.48 22.53
CA SER A 146 4.89 -6.17 22.01
C SER A 146 4.93 -6.27 20.47
N GLY A 147 4.21 -7.25 19.89
CA GLY A 147 4.19 -7.43 18.43
C GLY A 147 3.76 -6.17 17.65
N GLY A 148 2.75 -5.45 18.14
CA GLY A 148 2.31 -4.19 17.52
C GLY A 148 3.35 -3.06 17.61
N GLN A 149 4.11 -2.99 18.70
CA GLN A 149 5.22 -2.03 18.82
C GLN A 149 6.39 -2.41 17.91
N LYS A 150 6.78 -3.69 17.83
CA LYS A 150 7.79 -4.19 16.89
C LYS A 150 7.46 -3.78 15.46
N ARG A 151 6.19 -3.98 15.06
CA ARG A 151 5.72 -3.57 13.74
C ARG A 151 5.89 -2.07 13.48
N ARG A 152 5.54 -1.23 14.45
CA ARG A 152 5.72 0.23 14.34
C ARG A 152 7.19 0.61 14.19
N VAL A 153 8.09 -0.04 14.94
CA VAL A 153 9.55 0.18 14.81
C VAL A 153 10.01 -0.17 13.40
N ALA A 154 9.58 -1.31 12.85
CA ALA A 154 9.96 -1.75 11.51
C ALA A 154 9.45 -0.78 10.42
N ILE A 155 8.20 -0.32 10.54
CA ILE A 155 7.64 0.70 9.65
C ILE A 155 8.41 2.02 9.77
N ALA A 156 8.75 2.44 11.00
CA ALA A 156 9.53 3.65 11.25
C ALA A 156 10.92 3.58 10.60
N GLY A 157 11.60 2.43 10.62
CA GLY A 157 12.89 2.27 9.94
C GLY A 157 12.82 2.56 8.44
N VAL A 158 11.71 2.19 7.79
CA VAL A 158 11.47 2.52 6.37
C VAL A 158 11.11 4.00 6.19
N MET A 159 10.24 4.54 7.05
CA MET A 159 9.82 5.95 7.00
C MET A 159 10.97 6.92 7.31
N ALA A 160 11.95 6.51 8.13
CA ALA A 160 13.13 7.29 8.47
C ALA A 160 14.01 7.60 7.25
N MET A 161 13.90 6.82 6.16
CA MET A 161 14.58 7.13 4.90
C MET A 161 13.90 8.26 4.12
N ASN A 162 12.74 8.71 4.57
CA ASN A 162 11.88 9.68 3.89
C ASN A 162 11.64 9.36 2.39
N PRO A 163 11.11 8.17 2.07
CA PRO A 163 10.95 7.74 0.69
C PRO A 163 9.88 8.57 -0.03
N LYS A 164 10.10 8.82 -1.33
CA LYS A 164 9.12 9.44 -2.23
C LYS A 164 7.91 8.52 -2.47
N VAL A 165 8.16 7.21 -2.46
CA VAL A 165 7.12 6.18 -2.55
C VAL A 165 7.23 5.25 -1.35
N LEU A 166 6.17 5.12 -0.56
CA LEU A 166 6.06 4.13 0.51
C LEU A 166 5.09 3.02 0.11
N ILE A 167 5.58 1.79 0.04
CA ILE A 167 4.77 0.60 -0.24
C ILE A 167 4.62 -0.20 1.05
N LEU A 168 3.39 -0.56 1.42
CA LEU A 168 3.11 -1.40 2.58
C LEU A 168 2.32 -2.65 2.16
N ASP A 169 2.90 -3.82 2.39
CA ASP A 169 2.25 -5.11 2.15
C ASP A 169 1.53 -5.59 3.42
N GLU A 170 0.21 -5.44 3.46
CA GLU A 170 -0.65 -5.86 4.58
C GLU A 170 -0.23 -5.30 5.97
N PRO A 171 -0.04 -3.97 6.12
CA PRO A 171 0.50 -3.38 7.34
C PRO A 171 -0.40 -3.59 8.58
N ALA A 172 -1.70 -3.81 8.38
CA ALA A 172 -2.66 -4.02 9.45
C ALA A 172 -2.92 -5.50 9.79
N SER A 173 -2.26 -6.45 9.11
CA SER A 173 -2.53 -7.89 9.28
C SER A 173 -2.24 -8.39 10.70
N GLY A 174 -3.18 -9.09 11.33
CA GLY A 174 -2.99 -9.64 12.68
C GLY A 174 -3.06 -8.61 13.82
N LEU A 175 -3.43 -7.35 13.54
CA LEU A 175 -3.77 -6.37 14.56
C LEU A 175 -5.25 -6.47 14.95
N ASP A 176 -5.56 -6.05 16.16
CA ASP A 176 -6.93 -5.85 16.61
C ASP A 176 -7.58 -4.65 15.88
N PRO A 177 -8.92 -4.50 15.89
CA PRO A 177 -9.59 -3.43 15.17
C PRO A 177 -9.09 -2.02 15.53
N LYS A 178 -8.75 -1.79 16.81
CA LYS A 178 -8.23 -0.50 17.28
C LYS A 178 -6.80 -0.24 16.75
N GLY A 179 -5.91 -1.22 16.86
CA GLY A 179 -4.54 -1.11 16.36
C GLY A 179 -4.48 -0.92 14.85
N ARG A 180 -5.40 -1.58 14.12
CA ARG A 180 -5.57 -1.42 12.68
C ARG A 180 -6.00 -0.01 12.27
N GLU A 181 -7.03 0.56 12.90
CA GLU A 181 -7.43 1.95 12.60
C GLU A 181 -6.30 2.93 12.95
N GLN A 182 -5.60 2.69 14.06
CA GLN A 182 -4.47 3.53 14.46
C GLN A 182 -3.33 3.51 13.44
N ILE A 183 -2.87 2.33 13.00
CA ILE A 183 -1.74 2.27 12.05
C ILE A 183 -2.11 2.85 10.69
N LEU A 184 -3.31 2.58 10.19
CA LEU A 184 -3.79 3.14 8.92
C LEU A 184 -3.98 4.66 9.03
N GLY A 185 -4.48 5.14 10.16
CA GLY A 185 -4.56 6.58 10.46
C GLY A 185 -3.19 7.27 10.41
N LEU A 186 -2.18 6.68 11.05
CA LEU A 186 -0.82 7.20 11.03
C LEU A 186 -0.21 7.22 9.61
N ILE A 187 -0.49 6.20 8.79
CA ILE A 187 -0.05 6.18 7.39
C ILE A 187 -0.73 7.30 6.59
N ARG A 188 -2.03 7.55 6.80
CA ARG A 188 -2.76 8.66 6.16
C ARG A 188 -2.16 10.01 6.58
N GLU A 189 -1.92 10.22 7.87
CA GLU A 189 -1.32 11.45 8.39
C GLU A 189 0.09 11.68 7.81
N TYR A 190 0.89 10.62 7.71
CA TYR A 190 2.21 10.68 7.08
C TYR A 190 2.12 11.09 5.61
N HIS A 191 1.21 10.47 4.86
CA HIS A 191 0.95 10.82 3.46
C HIS A 191 0.54 12.29 3.31
N GLU A 192 -0.39 12.76 4.15
CA GLU A 192 -0.87 14.14 4.12
C GLU A 192 0.21 15.16 4.47
N GLN A 193 1.09 14.84 5.42
CA GLN A 193 2.18 15.72 5.86
C GLN A 193 3.32 15.77 4.84
N MET A 194 3.75 14.62 4.32
CA MET A 194 4.93 14.52 3.45
C MET A 194 4.61 14.69 1.96
N LYS A 195 3.32 14.59 1.57
CA LYS A 195 2.86 14.62 0.17
C LYS A 195 3.55 13.56 -0.71
N ASN A 196 3.94 12.43 -0.11
CA ASN A 196 4.54 11.31 -0.83
C ASN A 196 3.48 10.43 -1.49
N THR A 197 3.90 9.49 -2.33
CA THR A 197 3.00 8.47 -2.87
C THR A 197 3.00 7.25 -1.95
N VAL A 198 1.82 6.71 -1.65
CA VAL A 198 1.66 5.53 -0.79
C VAL A 198 0.90 4.43 -1.51
N LEU A 199 1.44 3.21 -1.52
CA LEU A 199 0.81 2.02 -2.07
C LEU A 199 0.48 1.07 -0.92
N LEU A 200 -0.80 0.84 -0.68
CA LEU A 200 -1.31 -0.06 0.34
C LEU A 200 -1.80 -1.36 -0.30
N VAL A 201 -1.09 -2.46 -0.10
CA VAL A 201 -1.57 -3.79 -0.49
C VAL A 201 -2.43 -4.33 0.64
N SER A 202 -3.69 -4.67 0.34
CA SER A 202 -4.54 -5.33 1.32
C SER A 202 -5.61 -6.21 0.70
N HIS A 203 -5.96 -7.27 1.42
CA HIS A 203 -7.11 -8.11 1.20
C HIS A 203 -8.38 -7.57 1.85
N SER A 204 -8.29 -6.56 2.73
CA SER A 204 -9.50 -5.94 3.29
C SER A 204 -10.02 -4.80 2.44
N MET A 205 -11.20 -5.04 1.86
CA MET A 205 -11.89 -4.05 1.04
C MET A 205 -12.35 -2.84 1.85
N GLU A 206 -12.66 -3.02 3.14
CA GLU A 206 -13.02 -1.94 4.06
C GLU A 206 -11.86 -0.98 4.29
N ASP A 207 -10.63 -1.48 4.42
CA ASP A 207 -9.46 -0.61 4.57
C ASP A 207 -9.20 0.14 3.28
N ILE A 208 -9.16 -0.57 2.16
CA ILE A 208 -8.96 0.04 0.85
C ILE A 208 -10.00 1.14 0.62
N ALA A 209 -11.29 0.83 0.78
CA ALA A 209 -12.39 1.78 0.64
C ALA A 209 -12.25 3.05 1.50
N LYS A 210 -11.71 2.94 2.71
CA LYS A 210 -11.58 4.09 3.63
C LYS A 210 -10.31 4.90 3.39
N ASN A 211 -9.26 4.27 2.89
CA ASN A 211 -7.91 4.83 2.97
C ASN A 211 -7.35 5.32 1.64
N VAL A 212 -7.88 4.91 0.49
CA VAL A 212 -7.23 5.15 -0.80
C VAL A 212 -8.13 5.91 -1.77
N SER A 213 -7.52 6.72 -2.64
CA SER A 213 -8.23 7.47 -3.67
C SER A 213 -8.34 6.71 -4.99
N LYS A 214 -7.37 5.83 -5.27
CA LYS A 214 -7.33 4.96 -6.46
C LYS A 214 -7.02 3.53 -6.09
N ILE A 215 -7.49 2.60 -6.91
CA ILE A 215 -7.27 1.16 -6.72
C ILE A 215 -6.68 0.57 -7.99
N LEU A 216 -5.61 -0.20 -7.82
CA LEU A 216 -5.02 -1.08 -8.80
C LEU A 216 -5.49 -2.51 -8.52
N VAL A 217 -6.18 -3.13 -9.48
CA VAL A 217 -6.70 -4.49 -9.38
C VAL A 217 -5.84 -5.44 -10.22
N MET A 218 -5.18 -6.38 -9.55
CA MET A 218 -4.45 -7.48 -10.19
C MET A 218 -5.31 -8.73 -10.23
N ASN A 219 -5.45 -9.33 -11.41
CA ASN A 219 -6.13 -10.61 -11.61
C ASN A 219 -5.30 -11.51 -12.52
N GLU A 220 -5.05 -12.76 -12.09
CA GLU A 220 -4.31 -13.75 -12.89
C GLU A 220 -3.00 -13.23 -13.53
N SER A 221 -2.17 -12.54 -12.74
CA SER A 221 -0.89 -11.92 -13.18
C SER A 221 -1.01 -10.69 -14.08
N LYS A 222 -2.23 -10.25 -14.42
CA LYS A 222 -2.49 -9.09 -15.28
C LYS A 222 -3.10 -7.93 -14.49
N LEU A 223 -2.93 -6.73 -15.03
CA LEU A 223 -3.67 -5.57 -14.58
C LEU A 223 -5.10 -5.66 -15.13
N PHE A 224 -6.09 -5.76 -14.25
CA PHE A 224 -7.49 -5.71 -14.63
C PHE A 224 -7.95 -4.26 -14.82
N CYS A 225 -7.68 -3.41 -13.83
CA CYS A 225 -7.90 -1.97 -13.93
C CYS A 225 -7.06 -1.19 -12.92
N TYR A 226 -6.89 0.09 -13.18
CA TYR A 226 -6.36 1.07 -12.25
C TYR A 226 -7.16 2.36 -12.41
N ASP A 227 -7.97 2.70 -11.41
CA ASP A 227 -8.95 3.80 -11.49
C ASP A 227 -9.31 4.34 -10.10
N ASP A 228 -10.13 5.38 -10.06
CA ASP A 228 -10.67 5.94 -8.82
C ASP A 228 -11.45 4.89 -8.02
N THR A 229 -11.30 4.91 -6.70
CA THR A 229 -11.91 3.95 -5.77
C THR A 229 -13.41 3.73 -6.03
N VAL A 230 -14.14 4.82 -6.29
CA VAL A 230 -15.58 4.79 -6.61
C VAL A 230 -15.87 3.94 -7.84
N LYS A 231 -15.13 4.16 -8.94
CA LYS A 231 -15.36 3.47 -10.21
C LYS A 231 -14.97 2.00 -10.12
N VAL A 232 -13.93 1.67 -9.38
CA VAL A 232 -13.53 0.28 -9.13
C VAL A 232 -14.62 -0.46 -8.36
N PHE A 233 -15.14 0.11 -7.26
CA PHE A 233 -16.21 -0.56 -6.51
C PHE A 233 -17.57 -0.55 -7.22
N HIS A 234 -17.82 0.39 -8.14
CA HIS A 234 -19.01 0.34 -9.00
C HIS A 234 -19.03 -0.93 -9.87
N ARG A 235 -17.86 -1.46 -10.24
CA ARG A 235 -17.68 -2.74 -10.96
C ARG A 235 -17.76 -3.96 -10.03
N SER A 236 -18.56 -3.88 -8.97
CA SER A 236 -18.61 -4.88 -7.90
C SER A 236 -18.89 -6.31 -8.37
N GLU A 237 -19.73 -6.49 -9.39
CA GLU A 237 -20.05 -7.83 -9.93
C GLU A 237 -18.84 -8.46 -10.61
N GLU A 238 -18.09 -7.68 -11.39
CA GLU A 238 -16.83 -8.12 -12.02
C GLU A 238 -15.80 -8.47 -10.95
N LEU A 239 -15.64 -7.63 -9.92
CA LEU A 239 -14.73 -7.90 -8.80
C LEU A 239 -15.06 -9.23 -8.10
N VAL A 240 -16.35 -9.45 -7.79
CA VAL A 240 -16.81 -10.69 -7.15
C VAL A 240 -16.60 -11.91 -8.04
N SER A 241 -16.83 -11.78 -9.35
CA SER A 241 -16.59 -12.87 -10.32
C SER A 241 -15.11 -13.29 -10.41
N MET A 242 -14.19 -12.36 -10.12
CA MET A 242 -12.73 -12.63 -10.03
C MET A 242 -12.30 -13.17 -8.66
N GLY A 243 -13.25 -13.48 -7.77
CA GLY A 243 -12.96 -13.98 -6.42
C GLY A 243 -12.52 -12.91 -5.43
N LEU A 244 -12.76 -11.63 -5.73
CA LEU A 244 -12.56 -10.54 -4.78
C LEU A 244 -13.82 -10.28 -3.97
N ALA A 245 -13.65 -9.66 -2.81
CA ALA A 245 -14.76 -9.10 -2.06
C ALA A 245 -15.02 -7.65 -2.50
N VAL A 246 -16.10 -7.07 -1.99
CA VAL A 246 -16.35 -5.64 -1.97
C VAL A 246 -16.75 -5.23 -0.55
N PRO A 247 -16.68 -3.93 -0.18
CA PRO A 247 -17.10 -3.47 1.14
C PRO A 247 -18.53 -3.95 1.45
N GLN A 248 -18.78 -4.36 2.70
CA GLN A 248 -20.09 -4.89 3.08
C GLN A 248 -21.26 -3.96 2.72
N ILE A 249 -21.07 -2.66 2.89
CA ILE A 249 -22.10 -1.66 2.56
C ILE A 249 -22.45 -1.65 1.06
N THR A 250 -21.47 -1.85 0.17
CA THR A 250 -21.72 -1.97 -1.28
C THR A 250 -22.64 -3.15 -1.58
N ARG A 251 -22.46 -4.29 -0.89
CA ARG A 251 -23.36 -5.46 -1.03
C ARG A 251 -24.78 -5.13 -0.59
N VAL A 252 -24.93 -4.39 0.51
CA VAL A 252 -26.25 -3.96 1.01
C VAL A 252 -26.94 -3.07 -0.02
N ILE A 253 -26.23 -2.08 -0.56
CA ILE A 253 -26.76 -1.13 -1.55
C ILE A 253 -27.18 -1.86 -2.84
N ASN A 254 -26.34 -2.77 -3.34
CA ASN A 254 -26.67 -3.59 -4.51
C ASN A 254 -27.92 -4.44 -4.25
N ARG A 255 -28.09 -4.98 -3.04
CA ARG A 255 -29.29 -5.75 -2.68
C ARG A 255 -30.54 -4.87 -2.62
N LEU A 256 -30.45 -3.66 -2.04
CA LEU A 256 -31.56 -2.70 -2.01
C LEU A 256 -31.99 -2.31 -3.43
N LYS A 257 -31.02 -2.05 -4.33
CA LYS A 257 -31.29 -1.83 -5.75
C LYS A 257 -32.02 -3.00 -6.41
N ALA A 258 -31.55 -4.23 -6.17
CA ALA A 258 -32.20 -5.44 -6.70
C ALA A 258 -33.64 -5.63 -6.18
N MET A 259 -34.01 -4.99 -5.06
CA MET A 259 -35.37 -4.94 -4.53
C MET A 259 -36.20 -3.78 -5.10
N GLY A 260 -35.67 -3.01 -6.06
CA GLY A 260 -36.35 -1.88 -6.71
C GLY A 260 -36.21 -0.55 -5.97
N ILE A 261 -35.29 -0.43 -5.00
CA ILE A 261 -35.02 0.84 -4.33
C ILE A 261 -34.09 1.69 -5.19
N ASP A 262 -34.55 2.88 -5.58
CA ASP A 262 -33.77 3.86 -6.32
C ASP A 262 -32.76 4.56 -5.39
N ILE A 263 -31.57 3.97 -5.30
CA ILE A 263 -30.43 4.46 -4.51
C ILE A 263 -29.20 4.54 -5.41
N LYS A 264 -28.24 5.43 -5.15
CA LYS A 264 -27.00 5.49 -5.93
C LYS A 264 -26.15 4.23 -5.72
N ASP A 265 -25.46 3.76 -6.76
CA ASP A 265 -24.55 2.60 -6.79
C ASP A 265 -23.08 2.94 -6.53
N ASP A 266 -22.75 4.22 -6.41
CA ASP A 266 -21.42 4.72 -6.06
C ASP A 266 -21.11 4.62 -4.56
N VAL A 267 -21.92 3.87 -3.79
CA VAL A 267 -21.84 3.81 -2.33
C VAL A 267 -20.94 2.66 -1.87
N TYR A 268 -19.77 3.02 -1.33
CA TYR A 268 -18.76 2.06 -0.86
C TYR A 268 -18.30 2.29 0.59
N THR A 269 -18.83 3.31 1.29
CA THR A 269 -18.58 3.54 2.72
C THR A 269 -19.87 3.72 3.49
N VAL A 270 -19.88 3.33 4.78
CA VAL A 270 -21.05 3.47 5.67
C VAL A 270 -21.44 4.93 5.86
N GLY A 271 -20.45 5.83 5.99
CA GLY A 271 -20.70 7.26 6.14
C GLY A 271 -21.40 7.85 4.90
N TYR A 272 -20.95 7.48 3.70
CA TYR A 272 -21.59 7.93 2.47
C TYR A 272 -22.99 7.31 2.29
N ALA A 273 -23.15 6.02 2.61
CA ALA A 273 -24.45 5.35 2.57
C ALA A 273 -25.48 6.04 3.47
N LYS A 274 -25.09 6.40 4.70
CA LYS A 274 -25.95 7.13 5.63
C LYS A 274 -26.44 8.43 5.00
N LYS A 275 -25.54 9.22 4.40
CA LYS A 275 -25.88 10.49 3.75
C LYS A 275 -26.89 10.28 2.62
N VAL A 276 -26.61 9.36 1.69
CA VAL A 276 -27.48 9.06 0.55
C VAL A 276 -28.86 8.57 0.98
N ILE A 277 -28.92 7.67 1.97
CA ILE A 277 -30.19 7.12 2.47
C ILE A 277 -31.03 8.21 3.15
N LEU A 278 -30.42 9.08 3.96
CA LEU A 278 -31.15 10.18 4.62
C LEU A 278 -31.72 11.17 3.59
N GLU A 279 -30.91 11.57 2.60
CA GLU A 279 -31.36 12.44 1.49
C GLU A 279 -32.55 11.83 0.74
N MET A 280 -32.51 10.51 0.46
CA MET A 280 -33.61 9.80 -0.19
C MET A 280 -34.90 9.78 0.66
N LEU A 281 -34.77 9.58 1.98
CA LEU A 281 -35.91 9.56 2.90
C LEU A 281 -36.55 10.95 3.06
N GLU A 282 -35.75 12.02 3.08
CA GLU A 282 -36.26 13.40 3.11
C GLU A 282 -37.05 13.74 1.83
N GLN A 283 -36.54 13.35 0.66
CA GLN A 283 -37.24 13.56 -0.61
C GLN A 283 -38.58 12.82 -0.68
N LYS A 284 -38.67 11.63 -0.07
CA LYS A 284 -39.94 10.89 0.02
C LYS A 284 -40.94 11.48 1.01
N LYS A 285 -40.48 12.21 2.05
CA LYS A 285 -41.38 12.90 2.98
C LYS A 285 -41.97 14.20 2.39
N ASN A 286 -41.26 14.79 1.43
CA ASN A 286 -41.66 16.04 0.77
C ASN A 286 -42.46 15.81 -0.54
N LYS A 287 -42.75 14.55 -0.89
CA LYS A 287 -43.63 14.14 -1.98
C LYS A 287 -44.93 13.60 -1.40
#